data_AF-A0A819D7E6-F1
#
_entry.id   AF-A0A819D7E6-F1
#
_cell.length_a   1.000
_cell.length_b   1.000
_cell.length_c   1.000
_cell.angle_alpha   90.00
_cell.angle_beta   90.00
_cell.angle_gamma   90.00
#
_symmetry.space_group_name_H-M   'P 1'
#
loop_
_entity.id
_entity.type
_entity.pdbx_description
1 polymer ?
#
loop_
_entity_poly.entity_id
_entity_poly.type
_entity_poly.pdbx_seq_one_letter_code
_entity_poly.pdbx_strand_id
1 'polypeptide(L)'
;MPQLGACADEKCDDKIKELYECHCCLRLVCLSHLNTHLEIRKQTQELDNIRNELYTAKNQLKSIVEEQMLIIKHKQDLITQAEQCLDASNSSLDELRNLVENIHQEMSLSQSGKH
;
A
#
# COMPACT_ATOMS: atom_id res chain seq x y z
N MET A 1 -69.21 7.10 56.97
CA MET A 1 -68.06 7.83 56.42
C MET A 1 -66.87 7.61 57.34
N PRO A 2 -65.86 6.81 56.94
CA PRO A 2 -64.57 6.85 57.60
C PRO A 2 -63.77 8.01 57.01
N GLN A 3 -63.36 8.93 57.88
CA GLN A 3 -62.44 10.01 57.56
C GLN A 3 -61.11 9.40 57.13
N LEU A 4 -60.77 9.53 55.84
CA LEU A 4 -59.40 9.34 55.36
C LEU A 4 -58.58 10.49 55.95
N GLY A 5 -57.95 10.21 57.09
CA GLY A 5 -56.99 11.09 57.71
C GLY A 5 -55.90 11.45 56.70
N ALA A 6 -55.74 12.74 56.46
CA ALA A 6 -54.62 13.29 55.73
C ALA A 6 -53.33 13.03 56.52
N CYS A 7 -52.66 11.91 56.25
CA CYS A 7 -51.22 11.81 56.44
C CYS A 7 -50.56 12.58 55.31
N ALA A 8 -50.54 13.91 55.44
CA ALA A 8 -49.58 14.74 54.73
C ALA A 8 -48.24 14.59 55.45
N ASP A 9 -47.54 13.48 55.21
CA ASP A 9 -46.18 13.28 55.68
C ASP A 9 -45.25 13.98 54.67
N GLU A 10 -44.77 15.19 54.98
CA GLU A 10 -43.72 15.90 54.20
C GLU A 10 -42.51 14.98 53.93
N LYS A 11 -42.22 14.05 54.84
CA LYS A 11 -41.17 13.03 54.69
C LYS A 11 -41.43 12.05 53.54
N CYS A 12 -42.69 11.79 53.18
CA CYS A 12 -43.05 10.92 52.06
C CYS A 12 -42.81 11.63 50.73
N ASP A 13 -43.15 12.92 50.65
CA ASP A 13 -42.92 13.76 49.46
C ASP A 13 -41.41 13.96 49.20
N ASP A 14 -40.62 14.20 50.24
CA ASP A 14 -39.16 14.27 50.13
C ASP A 14 -38.54 12.96 49.62
N LYS A 15 -39.06 11.80 50.09
CA LYS A 15 -38.58 10.48 49.65
C LYS A 15 -38.91 10.22 48.18
N ILE A 16 -40.09 10.63 47.73
CA ILE A 16 -40.51 10.53 46.33
C ILE A 16 -39.63 11.42 45.45
N LYS A 17 -39.28 12.62 45.91
CA LYS A 17 -38.39 13.54 45.20
C LYS A 17 -36.96 12.99 45.09
N GLU A 18 -36.39 12.45 46.17
CA GLU A 18 -35.09 11.76 46.16
C GLU A 18 -35.07 10.60 45.15
N LEU A 19 -36.14 9.79 45.13
CA LEU A 19 -36.26 8.67 44.19
C LEU A 19 -36.36 9.14 42.73
N TYR A 20 -37.08 10.23 42.48
CA TYR A 20 -37.20 10.81 41.14
C TYR A 20 -35.87 11.39 40.65
N GLU A 21 -35.15 12.13 41.51
CA GLU A 21 -33.82 12.66 41.22
C GLU A 21 -32.82 11.53 40.97
N CYS A 22 -32.84 10.48 41.79
CA CYS A 22 -32.01 9.29 41.60
C CYS A 22 -32.31 8.60 40.25
N HIS A 23 -33.59 8.43 39.91
CA HIS A 23 -34.01 7.85 38.63
C HIS A 23 -33.59 8.73 37.43
N CYS A 24 -33.70 10.06 37.55
CA CYS A 24 -33.23 11.00 36.53
C CYS A 24 -31.70 10.93 36.35
N CYS A 25 -30.94 10.89 37.44
CA CYS A 25 -29.48 10.72 37.42
C CYS A 25 -29.08 9.40 36.76
N LEU A 26 -29.70 8.28 37.15
CA LEU A 26 -29.45 6.97 36.54
C LEU A 26 -29.74 7.00 35.03
N ARG A 27 -30.87 7.59 34.62
CA ARG A 27 -31.23 7.73 33.20
C ARG A 27 -30.17 8.52 32.42
N LEU A 28 -29.68 9.63 32.96
CA LEU A 28 -28.64 10.44 32.31
C LEU A 28 -27.32 9.67 32.17
N VAL A 29 -26.90 8.96 33.22
CA VAL A 29 -25.70 8.11 33.18
C VAL A 29 -25.85 7.00 32.14
N CYS A 30 -26.99 6.31 32.10
CA CYS A 30 -27.27 5.27 31.11
C CYS A 30 -27.23 5.82 29.67
N LEU A 31 -27.82 7.00 29.43
CA LEU A 31 -27.78 7.64 28.11
C LEU A 31 -26.36 8.06 27.72
N SER A 32 -25.60 8.61 28.66
CA SER A 32 -24.19 8.96 28.42
C SER A 32 -23.38 7.73 28.04
N HIS A 33 -23.48 6.63 28.81
CA HIS A 33 -22.79 5.38 28.50
C HIS A 33 -23.21 4.80 27.16
N LEU A 34 -24.51 4.84 26.82
CA LEU A 34 -25.00 4.37 25.53
C LEU A 34 -24.39 5.18 24.38
N ASN A 35 -24.36 6.50 24.50
CA ASN A 35 -23.74 7.37 23.49
C ASN A 35 -22.25 7.09 23.33
N THR A 36 -21.51 6.94 24.43
CA THR A 36 -20.10 6.56 24.39
C THR A 36 -19.91 5.20 23.72
N HIS A 37 -20.75 4.20 24.02
CA HIS A 37 -20.69 2.90 23.38
C HIS A 37 -20.95 2.96 21.87
N LEU A 38 -21.91 3.78 21.43
CA LEU A 38 -22.19 3.98 20.01
C LEU A 38 -21.01 4.63 19.29
N GLU A 39 -20.37 5.62 19.90
CA GLU A 39 -19.20 6.29 19.33
C GLU A 39 -18.00 5.33 19.24
N ILE A 40 -17.71 4.57 20.30
CA ILE A 40 -16.66 3.55 20.28
C ILE A 40 -16.93 2.50 19.20
N ARG A 41 -18.18 2.07 19.03
CA ARG A 41 -18.56 1.11 17.98
C ARG A 41 -18.30 1.69 16.59
N LYS A 42 -18.64 2.96 16.36
CA LYS A 42 -18.39 3.64 15.09
C LYS A 42 -16.89 3.74 14.80
N GLN A 43 -16.10 4.18 15.77
CA GLN A 43 -14.64 4.24 15.64
C GLN A 43 -14.01 2.87 15.39
N THR A 44 -14.52 1.81 16.03
CA THR A 44 -14.07 0.43 15.81
C THR A 44 -14.34 0.00 14.36
N GLN A 45 -15.53 0.31 13.84
CA GLN A 45 -15.86 0.02 12.44
C GLN A 45 -14.99 0.78 11.45
N GLU A 46 -14.69 2.05 11.73
CA GLU A 46 -13.78 2.86 10.90
C GLU A 46 -12.36 2.28 10.92
N LEU A 47 -11.86 1.86 12.08
CA LEU A 47 -10.56 1.21 12.21
C LEU A 47 -10.50 -0.14 11.46
N ASP A 48 -11.57 -0.93 11.47
CA ASP A 48 -11.64 -2.17 10.69
C ASP A 48 -11.64 -1.89 9.18
N ASN A 49 -12.32 -0.83 8.73
CA ASN A 49 -12.27 -0.42 7.32
C ASN A 49 -10.86 0.01 6.91
N ILE A 50 -10.20 0.86 7.71
CA ILE A 50 -8.81 1.28 7.48
C ILE A 50 -7.87 0.07 7.44
N ARG A 51 -8.05 -0.90 8.35
CA ARG A 51 -7.26 -2.15 8.36
C ARG A 51 -7.42 -2.91 7.04
N ASN A 52 -8.65 -3.02 6.53
CA ASN A 52 -8.93 -3.74 5.28
C ASN A 52 -8.33 -3.02 4.06
N GLU A 53 -8.41 -1.70 4.03
CA GLU A 53 -7.77 -0.87 2.99
C GLU A 53 -6.25 -1.01 3.02
N LEU A 54 -5.63 -0.95 4.20
CA LEU A 54 -4.19 -1.17 4.36
C LEU A 54 -3.76 -2.57 3.92
N TYR A 55 -4.57 -3.60 4.19
CA TYR A 55 -4.28 -4.96 3.72
C TYR A 55 -4.33 -5.06 2.20
N THR A 56 -5.31 -4.40 1.58
CA THR A 56 -5.45 -4.33 0.12
C THR A 56 -4.26 -3.60 -0.50
N ALA A 57 -3.90 -2.43 0.03
CA ALA A 57 -2.75 -1.65 -0.43
C ALA A 57 -1.44 -2.43 -0.29
N LYS A 58 -1.25 -3.15 0.82
CA LYS A 58 -0.09 -4.03 1.02
C LYS A 58 0.00 -5.11 -0.07
N ASN A 59 -1.12 -5.75 -0.41
CA ASN A 59 -1.14 -6.79 -1.44
C ASN A 59 -0.86 -6.23 -2.83
N GLN A 60 -1.40 -5.05 -3.15
CA GLN A 60 -1.11 -4.35 -4.39
C GLN A 60 0.37 -3.98 -4.49
N LEU A 61 0.96 -3.43 -3.43
CA LEU A 61 2.40 -3.13 -3.38
C LEU A 61 3.26 -4.38 -3.60
N LYS A 62 2.87 -5.52 -3.03
CA LYS A 62 3.55 -6.79 -3.27
C LYS A 62 3.53 -7.18 -4.75
N SER A 63 2.37 -7.09 -5.41
CA SER A 63 2.23 -7.35 -6.85
C SER A 63 3.11 -6.43 -7.70
N ILE A 64 3.14 -5.13 -7.38
CA ILE A 64 3.97 -4.15 -8.09
C ILE A 64 5.46 -4.49 -7.95
N VAL A 65 5.91 -4.88 -6.76
CA VAL A 65 7.31 -5.29 -6.55
C VAL A 65 7.65 -6.53 -7.37
N GLU A 66 6.76 -7.52 -7.40
CA GLU A 66 6.94 -8.75 -8.20
C GLU A 66 7.03 -8.41 -9.71
N GLU A 67 6.16 -7.55 -10.22
CA GLU A 67 6.21 -7.08 -11.61
C GLU A 67 7.49 -6.31 -11.92
N GLN A 68 7.94 -5.42 -11.02
CA GLN A 68 9.19 -4.69 -11.20
C GLN A 68 10.41 -5.62 -11.26
N MET A 69 10.43 -6.71 -10.48
CA MET A 69 11.50 -7.70 -10.56
C MET A 69 11.53 -8.39 -11.93
N LEU A 70 10.38 -8.70 -12.52
CA LEU A 70 10.30 -9.26 -13.88
C LEU A 70 10.80 -8.27 -14.93
N ILE A 71 10.45 -6.98 -14.81
CA ILE A 71 10.93 -5.93 -15.71
C ILE A 71 12.45 -5.78 -15.61
N ILE A 72 13.01 -5.78 -14.40
CA ILE A 72 14.46 -5.70 -14.18
C ILE A 72 15.16 -6.88 -14.84
N LYS A 73 14.66 -8.10 -14.63
CA LYS A 73 15.21 -9.31 -15.25
C LYS A 73 15.19 -9.20 -16.78
N HIS A 74 14.06 -8.81 -17.36
CA HIS A 74 13.96 -8.64 -18.80
C HIS A 74 14.94 -7.58 -19.34
N LYS A 75 15.14 -6.47 -18.63
CA LYS A 75 16.14 -5.46 -19.00
C LYS A 75 17.56 -6.00 -18.96
N GLN A 76 17.89 -6.84 -17.97
CA GLN A 76 19.20 -7.52 -17.91
C GLN A 76 19.41 -8.44 -19.11
N ASP A 77 18.38 -9.19 -19.49
CA ASP A 77 18.44 -10.06 -20.68
C ASP A 77 18.65 -9.25 -21.97
N LEU A 78 18.01 -8.08 -22.09
CA LEU A 78 18.21 -7.17 -23.23
C LEU A 78 19.62 -6.57 -23.26
N ILE A 79 20.17 -6.19 -22.11
CA ILE A 79 21.56 -5.69 -22.02
C ILE A 79 22.54 -6.78 -22.46
N THR A 80 22.36 -8.01 -21.97
CA THR A 80 23.20 -9.15 -22.34
C THR A 80 23.17 -9.40 -23.84
N GLN A 81 21.98 -9.33 -24.45
CA GLN A 81 21.84 -9.46 -25.92
C GLN A 81 22.53 -8.31 -26.67
N ALA A 82 22.39 -7.08 -26.19
CA ALA A 82 23.05 -5.93 -26.81
C ALA A 82 24.58 -6.03 -26.76
N GLU A 83 25.14 -6.51 -25.64
CA GLU A 83 26.57 -6.78 -25.50
C GLU A 83 27.04 -7.84 -26.50
N GLN A 84 26.30 -8.94 -26.65
CA GLN A 84 26.61 -9.97 -27.65
C GLN A 84 26.56 -9.44 -29.09
N CYS A 85 25.60 -8.55 -29.41
CA CYS A 85 25.54 -7.91 -30.72
C CYS A 85 26.74 -6.96 -30.95
N LEU A 86 27.18 -6.23 -29.93
CA LEU A 86 28.36 -5.36 -30.01
C LEU A 86 29.64 -6.18 -30.22
N ASP A 87 29.80 -7.28 -29.48
CA ASP A 87 30.94 -8.18 -29.63
C ASP A 87 31.01 -8.78 -31.05
N ALA A 88 29.87 -9.26 -31.56
CA ALA A 88 29.78 -9.77 -32.93
C ALA A 88 30.12 -8.68 -33.96
N SER A 89 29.61 -7.45 -33.78
CA SER A 89 29.91 -6.33 -34.67
C SER A 89 31.38 -5.95 -34.65
N ASN A 90 32.04 -5.98 -33.48
CA ASN A 90 33.46 -5.72 -33.36
C ASN A 90 34.29 -6.80 -34.08
N SER A 91 33.94 -8.07 -33.91
CA SER A 91 34.58 -9.17 -34.65
C SER A 91 34.46 -8.98 -36.17
N SER A 92 33.28 -8.61 -36.67
CA SER A 92 33.09 -8.33 -38.10
C SER A 92 33.92 -7.12 -38.58
N LEU A 93 34.09 -6.08 -37.75
CA LEU A 93 34.95 -4.94 -38.08
C LEU A 93 36.43 -5.33 -38.13
N ASP A 94 36.90 -6.17 -37.21
CA ASP A 94 38.28 -6.69 -37.22
C ASP A 94 38.54 -7.55 -38.47
N GLU A 95 37.59 -8.41 -38.86
CA GLU A 95 37.67 -9.19 -40.10
C GLU A 95 37.73 -8.29 -41.34
N LEU A 96 36.88 -7.27 -41.42
CA LEU A 96 36.90 -6.30 -42.52
C LEU A 96 38.21 -5.53 -42.57
N ARG A 97 38.75 -5.13 -41.41
CA ARG A 97 40.05 -4.45 -41.32
C ARG A 97 41.17 -5.33 -41.86
N ASN A 98 41.23 -6.59 -41.43
CA ASN A 98 42.22 -7.56 -41.92
C ASN A 98 42.10 -7.77 -43.44
N LEU A 99 40.87 -7.84 -43.97
CA LEU A 99 40.63 -7.96 -45.41
C LEU A 99 41.19 -6.75 -46.17
N VAL A 100 40.93 -5.53 -45.69
CA VAL A 100 41.44 -4.29 -46.29
C VAL A 100 42.97 -4.23 -46.25
N GLU A 101 43.59 -4.60 -45.13
CA GLU A 101 45.05 -4.65 -44.98
C GLU A 101 45.68 -5.65 -45.96
N ASN A 102 45.10 -6.85 -46.11
CA ASN A 102 45.56 -7.85 -47.07
C ASN A 102 45.47 -7.35 -48.52
N ILE A 103 44.33 -6.75 -48.91
CA ILE A 103 44.17 -6.16 -50.25
C ILE A 103 45.24 -5.08 -50.49
N HIS A 104 45.52 -4.25 -49.49
CA HIS A 104 46.54 -3.21 -49.61
C HIS A 104 47.95 -3.80 -49.82
N GLN A 105 48.29 -4.87 -49.10
CA GLN A 105 49.56 -5.58 -49.29
C GLN A 105 49.67 -6.22 -50.68
N GLU A 106 48.61 -6.90 -51.14
CA GLU A 106 48.56 -7.50 -52.48
C GLU A 106 48.72 -6.47 -53.60
N MET A 107 48.05 -5.32 -53.47
CA MET A 107 48.20 -4.21 -54.42
C MET A 107 49.62 -3.65 -54.43
N SER A 108 50.25 -3.51 -53.27
CA SER A 108 51.62 -2.99 -53.15
C SER A 108 52.65 -3.92 -53.80
N LEU A 109 52.52 -5.24 -53.57
CA LEU A 109 53.38 -6.26 -54.19
C LEU A 109 53.21 -6.32 -55.72
N SER A 110 51.98 -6.14 -56.21
CA SER A 110 51.67 -6.10 -57.64
C SER A 110 52.28 -4.90 -58.36
N GLN A 111 52.53 -3.80 -57.65
CA GLN A 111 53.19 -2.61 -58.20
C GLN A 111 54.72 -2.75 -58.21
N SER A 112 55.32 -3.41 -57.20
CA SER A 112 56.79 -3.61 -57.16
C SER A 112 57.30 -4.64 -58.18
N GLY A 113 56.46 -5.58 -58.63
CA GLY A 113 56.83 -6.59 -59.63
C GLY A 113 56.76 -6.12 -61.10
N LYS A 114 56.36 -4.86 -61.35
CA LYS A 114 56.24 -4.26 -62.70
C LYS A 114 57.38 -3.29 -63.06
N HIS A 115 58.43 -3.22 -62.25
CA HIS A 115 59.65 -2.44 -62.53
C HIS A 115 60.86 -3.35 -62.72
#